data_AF-A0A440A8C9-F1
#
_entry.id   AF-A0A440A8C9-F1
#
_cell.length_a   1.000
_cell.length_b   1.000
_cell.length_c   1.000
_cell.angle_alpha   90.00
_cell.angle_beta   90.00
_cell.angle_gamma   90.00
#
_symmetry.space_group_name_H-M   'P 1'
#
loop_
_entity.id
_entity.type
_entity.pdbx_description
1 polymer ?
#
loop_
_entity_poly.entity_id
_entity_poly.type
_entity_poly.pdbx_seq_one_letter_code
_entity_poly.pdbx_strand_id
1 'polypeptide(L)'
;MTTGEKKRGRPTKAPTPGERVSLGLRVTAEMKERLDAEAAKNGRSQSQEAEYRLERSFGDERLFSSPEMRFWAIMKAGRFAQEGQFAAAEKGRAGWTDKEWMADPDCRLKASFDVIDSLIKDVVTLGSDPEDIAVYIKSLEDRFLNHLARAGKIEIKAKFGDDDNAR
;
A
#
# COMPACT_ATOMS: atom_id res chain seq x y z
N MET A 1 -17.69 -65.32 -1.72
CA MET A 1 -17.85 -63.85 -1.86
C MET A 1 -16.47 -63.28 -2.15
N THR A 2 -16.15 -63.03 -3.42
CA THR A 2 -14.86 -62.46 -3.84
C THR A 2 -15.00 -60.95 -3.97
N THR A 3 -14.36 -60.22 -3.05
CA THR A 3 -14.23 -58.76 -3.08
C THR A 3 -13.43 -58.35 -4.31
N GLY A 4 -14.10 -57.76 -5.31
CA GLY A 4 -13.45 -57.22 -6.49
C GLY A 4 -12.55 -56.03 -6.13
N GLU A 5 -11.27 -56.13 -6.48
CA GLU A 5 -10.33 -55.02 -6.37
C GLU A 5 -10.81 -53.82 -7.19
N LYS A 6 -10.98 -52.67 -6.52
CA LYS A 6 -11.28 -51.40 -7.19
C LYS A 6 -10.12 -51.03 -8.11
N LYS A 7 -10.36 -51.00 -9.43
CA LYS A 7 -9.45 -50.45 -10.43
C LYS A 7 -9.15 -48.98 -10.08
N ARG A 8 -8.02 -48.72 -9.42
CA ARG A 8 -7.47 -47.37 -9.25
C ARG A 8 -7.03 -46.88 -10.63
N GLY A 9 -7.59 -45.75 -11.08
CA GLY A 9 -7.20 -45.13 -12.34
C GLY A 9 -5.71 -44.78 -12.39
N ARG A 10 -5.22 -44.47 -13.60
CA ARG A 10 -3.81 -44.08 -13.83
C ARG A 10 -3.44 -42.91 -12.92
N PRO A 11 -2.32 -42.98 -12.17
CA PRO A 11 -1.86 -41.86 -11.35
C PRO A 11 -1.67 -40.60 -12.19
N THR A 12 -2.21 -39.47 -11.74
CA THR A 12 -2.03 -38.18 -12.41
C THR A 12 -0.56 -37.79 -12.32
N LYS A 13 0.09 -37.58 -13.47
CA LYS A 13 1.47 -37.07 -13.50
C LYS A 13 1.48 -35.64 -12.96
N ALA A 14 2.48 -35.30 -12.15
CA ALA A 14 2.66 -33.93 -11.70
C ALA A 14 2.85 -33.01 -12.92
N PRO A 15 2.20 -31.84 -12.97
CA PRO A 15 2.37 -30.90 -14.07
C PRO A 15 3.81 -30.37 -14.11
N THR A 16 4.28 -30.10 -15.31
CA THR A 16 5.59 -29.49 -15.54
C THR A 16 5.56 -27.98 -15.23
N PRO A 17 6.66 -27.36 -14.76
CA PRO A 17 6.69 -25.92 -14.51
C PRO A 17 6.31 -25.13 -15.77
N GLY A 18 5.35 -24.21 -15.65
CA GLY A 18 4.79 -23.44 -16.76
C GLY A 18 3.66 -24.14 -17.54
N GLU A 19 3.36 -25.40 -17.23
CA GLU A 19 2.21 -26.10 -17.80
C GLU A 19 0.91 -25.56 -17.20
N ARG A 20 -0.03 -25.18 -18.08
CA ARG A 20 -1.36 -24.76 -17.66
C ARG A 20 -2.19 -25.98 -17.27
N VAL A 21 -2.61 -26.02 -16.01
CA VAL A 21 -3.50 -27.05 -15.47
C VAL A 21 -4.86 -26.47 -15.13
N SER A 22 -5.92 -27.26 -15.36
CA SER A 22 -7.28 -26.87 -15.02
C SER A 22 -7.48 -26.88 -13.50
N LEU A 23 -7.92 -25.74 -12.94
CA LEU A 23 -8.15 -25.59 -11.50
C LEU A 23 -9.50 -26.18 -11.02
N GLY A 24 -10.50 -26.29 -11.91
CA GLY A 24 -11.79 -26.93 -11.61
C GLY A 24 -12.56 -26.30 -10.45
N LEU A 25 -13.03 -25.06 -10.60
CA LEU A 25 -13.70 -24.30 -9.54
C LEU A 25 -15.23 -24.43 -9.60
N ARG A 26 -15.88 -24.43 -8.42
CA ARG A 26 -17.31 -24.17 -8.27
C ARG A 26 -17.49 -22.77 -7.68
N VAL A 27 -18.24 -21.93 -8.35
CA VAL A 27 -18.49 -20.53 -7.96
C VAL A 27 -19.97 -20.20 -8.08
N THR A 28 -20.40 -19.11 -7.46
CA THR A 28 -21.77 -18.60 -7.62
C THR A 28 -22.00 -18.06 -9.03
N ALA A 29 -23.26 -17.99 -9.48
CA ALA A 29 -23.61 -17.40 -10.77
C ALA A 29 -23.15 -15.94 -10.87
N GLU A 30 -23.38 -15.14 -9.82
CA GLU A 30 -22.92 -13.74 -9.74
C GLU A 30 -21.40 -13.62 -9.92
N MET A 31 -20.62 -14.51 -9.27
CA MET A 31 -19.16 -14.48 -9.40
C MET A 31 -18.72 -14.83 -10.83
N LYS A 32 -19.39 -15.80 -11.47
CA LYS A 32 -19.14 -16.14 -12.86
C LYS A 32 -19.41 -14.94 -13.77
N GLU A 33 -20.57 -14.30 -13.63
CA GLU A 33 -20.96 -13.14 -14.44
C GLU A 33 -19.98 -11.97 -14.27
N ARG A 34 -19.58 -11.67 -13.03
CA ARG A 34 -18.58 -10.63 -12.75
C ARG A 34 -17.23 -10.95 -13.38
N LEU A 35 -16.78 -12.20 -13.31
CA LEU A 35 -15.52 -12.62 -13.91
C LEU A 35 -15.55 -12.55 -15.44
N ASP A 36 -16.66 -12.96 -16.06
CA ASP A 36 -16.84 -12.90 -17.52
C ASP A 36 -16.86 -11.46 -18.03
N ALA A 37 -17.57 -10.56 -17.34
CA ALA A 37 -17.63 -9.14 -17.69
C ALA A 37 -16.24 -8.48 -17.64
N GLU A 38 -15.47 -8.77 -16.58
CA GLU A 38 -14.12 -8.24 -16.43
C GLU A 38 -13.13 -8.85 -17.42
N ALA A 39 -13.25 -10.15 -17.72
CA ALA A 39 -12.46 -10.82 -18.74
C ALA A 39 -12.69 -10.19 -20.12
N ALA A 40 -13.96 -9.96 -20.50
CA ALA A 40 -14.33 -9.30 -21.74
C ALA A 40 -13.80 -7.86 -21.81
N LYS A 41 -13.97 -7.07 -20.74
CA LYS A 41 -13.46 -5.70 -20.61
C LYS A 41 -11.93 -5.62 -20.79
N ASN A 42 -11.21 -6.61 -20.28
CA ASN A 42 -9.75 -6.65 -20.32
C ASN A 42 -9.17 -7.41 -21.53
N GLY A 43 -10.02 -7.96 -22.41
CA GLY A 43 -9.59 -8.76 -23.57
C GLY A 43 -8.90 -10.08 -23.20
N ARG A 44 -9.29 -10.70 -22.09
CA ARG A 44 -8.74 -11.97 -21.58
C ARG A 44 -9.76 -13.09 -21.63
N SER A 45 -9.31 -14.34 -21.64
CA SER A 45 -10.21 -15.46 -21.34
C SER A 45 -10.57 -15.46 -19.86
N GLN A 46 -11.70 -16.08 -19.51
CA GLN A 46 -12.14 -16.22 -18.12
C GLN A 46 -11.05 -16.86 -17.23
N SER A 47 -10.36 -17.89 -17.73
CA SER A 47 -9.28 -18.56 -17.00
C SER A 47 -8.04 -17.67 -16.84
N GLN A 48 -7.70 -16.85 -17.84
CA GLN A 48 -6.57 -15.91 -17.76
C GLN A 48 -6.86 -14.75 -16.80
N GLU A 49 -8.09 -14.23 -16.79
CA GLU A 49 -8.50 -13.20 -15.83
C GLU A 49 -8.49 -13.76 -14.40
N ALA A 50 -8.93 -15.02 -14.21
CA ALA A 50 -8.83 -15.69 -12.92
C ALA A 50 -7.37 -15.88 -12.47
N GLU A 51 -6.50 -16.36 -13.35
CA GLU A 51 -5.05 -16.51 -13.12
C GLU A 51 -4.43 -15.17 -12.71
N TYR A 52 -4.66 -14.10 -13.49
CA TYR A 52 -4.17 -12.75 -13.20
C TYR A 52 -4.61 -12.24 -11.82
N ARG A 53 -5.88 -12.44 -11.46
CA ARG A 53 -6.40 -12.01 -10.14
C ARG A 53 -5.81 -12.81 -9.00
N LEU A 54 -5.61 -14.12 -9.17
CA LEU A 54 -4.96 -14.97 -8.18
C LEU A 54 -3.48 -14.61 -8.01
N GLU A 55 -2.75 -14.42 -9.11
CA GLU A 55 -1.36 -13.96 -9.07
C GLU A 55 -1.23 -12.62 -8.34
N ARG A 56 -2.13 -11.67 -8.64
CA ARG A 56 -2.18 -10.40 -7.94
C ARG A 56 -2.52 -10.58 -6.45
N SER A 57 -3.45 -11.47 -6.10
CA SER A 57 -3.76 -11.78 -4.70
C SER A 57 -2.54 -12.29 -3.95
N PHE A 58 -1.83 -13.26 -4.50
CA PHE A 58 -0.59 -13.78 -3.90
C PHE A 58 0.53 -12.74 -3.89
N GLY A 59 0.60 -11.87 -4.90
CA GLY A 59 1.51 -10.74 -4.93
C GLY A 59 1.22 -9.75 -3.79
N ASP A 60 -0.05 -9.37 -3.61
CA ASP A 60 -0.52 -8.49 -2.54
C ASP A 60 -0.24 -9.11 -1.16
N GLU A 61 -0.49 -10.41 -0.97
CA GLU A 61 -0.19 -11.13 0.28
C GLU A 61 1.30 -11.15 0.64
N ARG A 62 2.19 -11.07 -0.37
CA ARG A 62 3.64 -10.94 -0.11
C ARG A 62 4.04 -9.53 0.32
N LEU A 63 3.27 -8.51 -0.05
CA LEU A 63 3.55 -7.12 0.27
C LEU A 63 3.09 -6.75 1.68
N PHE A 64 2.06 -7.40 2.19
CA PHE A 64 1.47 -7.08 3.48
C PHE A 64 1.52 -8.26 4.43
N SER A 65 2.00 -8.04 5.65
CA SER A 65 2.07 -9.07 6.69
C SER A 65 0.70 -9.54 7.18
N SER A 66 -0.37 -8.76 6.96
CA SER A 66 -1.72 -9.12 7.33
C SER A 66 -2.79 -8.39 6.49
N PRO A 67 -4.04 -8.90 6.44
CA PRO A 67 -5.17 -8.22 5.81
C PRO A 67 -5.44 -6.83 6.39
N GLU A 68 -5.27 -6.65 7.70
CA GLU A 68 -5.47 -5.38 8.40
C GLU A 68 -4.43 -4.35 7.95
N MET A 69 -3.16 -4.75 7.87
CA MET A 69 -2.09 -3.88 7.38
C MET A 69 -2.33 -3.45 5.92
N ARG A 70 -2.80 -4.39 5.09
CA ARG A 70 -3.19 -4.08 3.70
C ARG A 70 -4.32 -3.05 3.65
N PHE A 71 -5.37 -3.25 4.43
CA PHE A 71 -6.50 -2.32 4.49
C PHE A 71 -6.03 -0.92 4.89
N TRP A 72 -5.23 -0.83 5.96
CA TRP A 72 -4.65 0.43 6.42
C TRP A 72 -3.81 1.11 5.34
N ALA A 73 -2.91 0.38 4.69
CA ALA A 73 -2.06 0.93 3.64
C ALA A 73 -2.86 1.47 2.45
N ILE A 74 -3.88 0.73 2.01
CA ILE A 74 -4.77 1.15 0.92
C ILE A 74 -5.55 2.42 1.31
N MET A 75 -6.08 2.47 2.53
CA MET A 75 -6.80 3.65 3.03
C MET A 75 -5.91 4.90 3.06
N LYS A 76 -4.66 4.78 3.52
CA LYS A 76 -3.72 5.91 3.55
C LYS A 76 -3.25 6.32 2.16
N ALA A 77 -3.02 5.36 1.25
CA ALA A 77 -2.73 5.66 -0.15
C ALA A 77 -3.91 6.38 -0.84
N GLY A 78 -5.15 6.00 -0.51
CA GLY A 78 -6.34 6.70 -0.99
C GLY A 78 -6.40 8.15 -0.53
N ARG A 79 -6.12 8.41 0.77
CA ARG A 79 -6.05 9.78 1.31
C ARG A 79 -4.97 10.61 0.61
N PHE A 80 -3.78 10.03 0.43
CA PHE A 80 -2.69 10.66 -0.32
C PHE A 80 -3.11 11.07 -1.73
N ALA A 81 -3.75 10.16 -2.47
CA ALA A 81 -4.18 10.43 -3.84
C ALA A 81 -5.26 11.52 -3.89
N GLN A 82 -6.25 11.43 -3.00
CA GLN A 82 -7.35 12.40 -2.91
C GLN A 82 -6.84 13.81 -2.59
N GLU A 83 -5.97 13.94 -1.58
CA GLU A 83 -5.46 15.24 -1.17
C GLU A 83 -4.52 15.85 -2.22
N GLY A 84 -3.73 15.02 -2.91
CA GLY A 84 -2.91 15.46 -4.03
C GLY A 84 -3.74 16.02 -5.18
N GLN A 85 -4.85 15.36 -5.51
CA GLN A 85 -5.80 15.84 -6.51
C GLN A 85 -6.51 17.13 -6.06
N PHE A 86 -6.89 17.26 -4.79
CA PHE A 86 -7.46 18.50 -4.27
C PHE A 86 -6.47 19.66 -4.31
N ALA A 87 -5.22 19.44 -3.91
CA ALA A 87 -4.16 20.45 -4.02
C ALA A 87 -3.94 20.89 -5.48
N ALA A 88 -4.02 19.96 -6.43
CA ALA A 88 -3.96 20.30 -7.85
C ALA A 88 -5.18 21.12 -8.30
N ALA A 89 -6.38 20.75 -7.86
CA ALA A 89 -7.61 21.48 -8.18
C ALA A 89 -7.61 22.91 -7.63
N GLU A 90 -7.14 23.13 -6.40
CA GLU A 90 -6.95 24.47 -5.80
C GLU A 90 -6.01 25.35 -6.62
N LYS A 91 -5.03 24.74 -7.29
CA LYS A 91 -4.11 25.41 -8.23
C LYS A 91 -4.69 25.60 -9.64
N GLY A 92 -5.97 25.33 -9.85
CA GLY A 92 -6.64 25.42 -11.15
C GLY A 92 -6.30 24.29 -12.11
N ARG A 93 -5.80 23.15 -11.61
CA ARG A 93 -5.31 22.00 -12.39
C ARG A 93 -6.14 20.74 -12.16
N ALA A 94 -7.46 20.88 -12.07
CA ALA A 94 -8.38 19.77 -11.77
C ALA A 94 -8.36 18.62 -12.80
N GLY A 95 -7.88 18.86 -14.02
CA GLY A 95 -7.76 17.83 -15.06
C GLY A 95 -6.47 17.01 -15.00
N TRP A 96 -5.58 17.27 -14.04
CA TRP A 96 -4.32 16.56 -13.92
C TRP A 96 -4.49 15.11 -13.49
N THR A 97 -3.76 14.24 -14.17
CA THR A 97 -3.57 12.83 -13.82
C THR A 97 -2.72 12.68 -12.57
N ASP A 98 -2.72 11.47 -12.00
CA ASP A 98 -1.90 11.17 -10.82
C ASP A 98 -0.42 11.45 -11.04
N LYS A 99 0.08 11.15 -12.24
CA LYS A 99 1.48 11.39 -12.60
C LYS A 99 1.82 12.89 -12.60
N GLU A 100 0.90 13.74 -13.04
CA GLU A 100 1.13 15.18 -13.19
C GLU A 100 1.15 15.88 -11.83
N TRP A 101 0.16 15.65 -10.97
CA TRP A 101 0.17 16.27 -9.65
C TRP A 101 1.27 15.71 -8.75
N MET A 102 1.61 14.42 -8.85
CA MET A 102 2.71 13.84 -8.07
C MET A 102 4.08 14.41 -8.46
N ALA A 103 4.24 14.92 -9.68
CA ALA A 103 5.45 15.61 -10.11
C ALA A 103 5.59 17.01 -9.48
N ASP A 104 4.47 17.67 -9.16
CA ASP A 104 4.44 18.98 -8.51
C ASP A 104 4.83 18.85 -7.02
N PRO A 105 5.88 19.57 -6.56
CA PRO A 105 6.38 19.40 -5.20
C PRO A 105 5.35 19.83 -4.15
N ASP A 106 4.55 20.89 -4.39
CA ASP A 106 3.62 21.37 -3.37
C ASP A 106 2.42 20.44 -3.25
N CYS A 107 1.89 19.92 -4.36
CA CYS A 107 0.77 18.96 -4.32
C CYS A 107 1.18 17.69 -3.55
N ARG A 108 2.37 17.16 -3.86
CA ARG A 108 2.94 16.01 -3.15
C ARG A 108 3.24 16.31 -1.69
N LEU A 109 3.72 17.52 -1.37
CA LEU A 109 4.01 17.94 0.01
C LEU A 109 2.72 17.99 0.82
N LYS A 110 1.68 18.67 0.31
CA LYS A 110 0.36 18.77 0.95
C LYS A 110 -0.26 17.39 1.17
N ALA A 111 -0.26 16.53 0.15
CA ALA A 111 -0.74 15.15 0.27
C ALA A 111 0.03 14.34 1.33
N SER A 112 1.35 14.48 1.40
CA SER A 112 2.19 13.80 2.39
C SER A 112 1.87 14.25 3.82
N PHE A 113 1.73 15.56 4.04
CA PHE A 113 1.37 16.11 5.35
C PHE A 113 0.01 15.64 5.81
N ASP A 114 -0.96 15.55 4.90
CA ASP A 114 -2.28 15.08 5.24
C ASP A 114 -2.27 13.58 5.63
N VAL A 115 -1.49 12.74 4.94
CA VAL A 115 -1.31 11.34 5.40
C VAL A 115 -0.71 11.30 6.81
N ILE A 116 0.34 12.07 7.07
CA ILE A 116 1.00 12.15 8.39
C ILE A 116 0.00 12.63 9.46
N ASP A 117 -0.76 13.67 9.19
CA ASP A 117 -1.77 14.20 10.09
C ASP A 117 -2.84 13.15 10.42
N SER A 118 -3.29 12.35 9.44
CA SER A 118 -4.22 11.24 9.74
C SER A 118 -3.59 10.19 10.65
N LEU A 119 -2.32 9.86 10.46
CA LEU A 119 -1.63 8.87 11.28
C LEU A 119 -1.50 9.36 12.73
N ILE A 120 -1.17 10.64 12.92
CA ILE A 120 -1.10 11.25 14.25
C ILE A 120 -2.47 11.24 14.92
N LYS A 121 -3.53 11.64 14.20
CA LYS A 121 -4.91 11.61 14.73
C LYS A 121 -5.33 10.22 15.17
N ASP A 122 -4.98 9.19 14.41
CA ASP A 122 -5.29 7.81 14.76
C ASP A 122 -4.55 7.37 16.03
N VAL A 123 -3.26 7.69 16.17
CA VAL A 123 -2.45 7.39 17.37
C VAL A 123 -3.04 8.06 18.62
N VAL A 124 -3.44 9.33 18.51
CA VAL A 124 -4.06 10.08 19.60
C VAL A 124 -5.42 9.47 19.98
N THR A 125 -6.23 9.11 18.98
CA THR A 125 -7.56 8.53 19.20
C THR A 125 -7.50 7.17 19.89
N LEU A 126 -6.44 6.39 19.64
CA LEU A 126 -6.22 5.08 20.26
C LEU A 126 -5.69 5.16 21.70
N GLY A 127 -5.52 6.36 22.26
CA GLY A 127 -5.19 6.57 23.67
C GLY A 127 -3.70 6.38 24.01
N SER A 128 -2.81 6.71 23.07
CA SER A 128 -1.36 6.67 23.32
C SER A 128 -0.94 7.75 24.33
N ASP A 129 0.09 7.48 25.12
CA ASP A 129 0.61 8.41 26.14
C ASP A 129 1.15 9.70 25.50
N PRO A 130 0.67 10.90 25.90
CA PRO A 130 1.18 12.18 25.40
C PRO A 130 2.70 12.37 25.57
N GLU A 131 3.30 11.85 26.64
CA GLU A 131 4.74 11.99 26.89
C GLU A 131 5.56 11.21 25.85
N ASP A 132 5.17 9.97 25.59
CA ASP A 132 5.78 9.14 24.55
C ASP A 132 5.66 9.78 23.17
N ILE A 133 4.45 10.29 22.85
CA ILE A 133 4.20 11.00 21.58
C ILE A 133 5.15 12.19 21.43
N ALA A 134 5.34 12.99 22.48
CA ALA A 134 6.22 14.16 22.44
C ALA A 134 7.68 13.75 22.14
N VAL A 135 8.17 12.66 22.74
CA VAL A 135 9.50 12.11 22.46
C VAL A 135 9.64 11.69 20.99
N TYR A 136 8.65 10.98 20.45
CA TYR A 136 8.66 10.57 19.04
C TYR A 136 8.62 11.76 18.07
N ILE A 137 7.80 12.79 18.36
CA ILE A 137 7.73 14.02 17.57
C ILE A 137 9.09 14.73 17.57
N LYS A 138 9.75 14.87 18.73
CA LYS A 138 11.07 15.48 18.82
C LYS A 138 12.11 14.73 17.99
N SER A 139 12.09 13.40 18.06
CA SER A 139 12.97 12.55 17.24
C SER A 139 12.71 12.70 15.72
N LEU A 140 11.46 12.89 15.30
CA LEU A 140 11.12 13.16 13.91
C LEU A 140 11.63 14.53 13.46
N GLU A 141 11.47 15.57 14.29
CA GLU A 141 11.97 16.91 14.04
C GLU A 141 13.49 16.91 13.82
N ASP A 142 14.25 16.29 14.73
CA ASP A 142 15.71 16.25 14.66
C ASP A 142 16.19 15.48 13.42
N ARG A 143 15.53 14.38 13.04
CA ARG A 143 15.85 13.63 11.81
C ARG A 143 15.56 14.45 10.56
N PHE A 144 14.46 15.21 10.55
CA PHE A 144 14.10 16.08 9.44
C PHE A 144 15.09 17.23 9.26
N LEU A 145 15.46 17.91 10.35
CA LEU A 145 16.50 18.96 10.34
C LEU A 145 17.83 18.41 9.81
N ASN A 146 18.23 17.21 10.24
CA ASN A 146 19.42 16.55 9.72
C ASN A 146 19.33 16.25 8.22
N HIS A 147 18.17 15.85 7.70
CA HIS A 147 17.97 15.67 6.26
C HIS A 147 18.12 16.99 5.49
N LEU A 148 17.54 18.08 6.00
CA LEU A 148 17.67 19.41 5.39
C LEU A 148 19.12 19.89 5.39
N ALA A 149 19.84 19.68 6.49
CA ALA A 149 21.25 20.05 6.60
C ALA A 149 22.12 19.26 5.60
N ARG A 150 21.91 17.94 5.50
CA ARG A 150 22.62 17.09 4.51
C ARG A 150 22.31 17.48 3.06
N ALA A 151 21.09 17.97 2.81
CA ALA A 151 20.69 18.49 1.50
C ALA A 151 21.19 19.93 1.24
N GLY A 152 21.97 20.52 2.16
CA GLY A 152 22.49 21.88 2.05
C GLY A 152 21.40 22.95 2.10
N LYS A 153 20.22 22.63 2.67
CA LYS A 153 19.08 23.55 2.74
C LYS A 153 19.09 24.43 3.99
N ILE A 154 19.79 24.00 5.04
CA ILE A 154 19.95 24.74 6.29
C ILE A 154 21.36 24.52 6.85
N GLU A 155 21.81 25.46 7.69
CA GLU A 155 22.98 25.26 8.56
C GLU A 155 22.51 25.04 10.00
N ILE A 156 22.92 23.93 10.60
CA ILE A 156 22.66 23.67 12.02
C ILE A 156 23.78 24.35 12.81
N LYS A 157 23.48 25.50 13.43
CA LYS A 157 24.38 26.13 14.39
C LYS A 157 24.24 25.40 15.72
N ALA A 158 25.22 24.58 16.07
CA ALA A 158 25.31 24.02 17.41
C ALA A 158 25.51 25.19 18.39
N LYS A 159 24.51 25.45 19.24
CA LYS A 159 24.72 26.21 20.46
C LYS A 159 25.36 25.26 21.46
N PHE A 160 26.70 25.20 21.45
CA PHE A 160 27.40 24.73 22.64
C PHE A 160 27.18 25.81 23.70
N GLY A 161 26.48 25.47 24.78
CA GLY A 161 26.24 26.40 25.87
C GLY A 161 27.56 26.84 26.47
N ASP A 162 27.81 28.14 26.47
CA ASP A 162 28.91 28.79 27.18
C ASP A 162 28.53 29.04 28.65
N ASP A 163 27.74 28.14 29.25
CA ASP A 163 27.25 28.23 30.62
C ASP A 163 27.73 27.00 31.39
N ASP A 164 28.98 27.07 31.88
CA ASP A 164 29.40 26.43 33.15
C ASP A 164 30.87 26.76 33.55
N ASN A 165 31.43 27.88 33.09
CA ASN A 165 32.73 28.37 33.58
C ASN A 165 32.67 29.84 34.00
N ALA A 166 31.71 30.17 34.87
CA ALA A 166 31.74 31.44 35.61
C ALA A 166 30.95 31.36 36.93
N ARG A 167 31.48 30.62 37.92
CA ARG A 167 31.68 31.01 39.34
C ARG A 167 31.57 29.84 40.31
#